data_AF-A0A8C4TP99-F1
#
_entry.id   AF-A0A8C4TP99-F1
#
_cell.length_a   1.000
_cell.length_b   1.000
_cell.length_c   1.000
_cell.angle_alpha   90.00
_cell.angle_beta   90.00
_cell.angle_gamma   90.00
#
_symmetry.space_group_name_H-M   'P 1'
#
loop_
_entity.id
_entity.type
_entity.pdbx_description
1 polymer ?
#
loop_
_entity_poly.entity_id
_entity_poly.type
_entity_poly.pdbx_seq_one_letter_code
_entity_poly.pdbx_strand_id
1 'polypeptide(L)'
;MDWQRSLRGRLAARRVPKKSEQELKDEEMELFTKYYMEWKGGRKSSNTSYMNIPRFYYRLPAEDEVLLQKLREESRAVFLQRKSRELLDNEELQNLWFLLDKHQTSPMIGEEAMINYENFLKVGEKAGPKCKQFFTAKIFAKLLHNDPYGRISIMQFFNYVMRKGLVEPSRGKNGTFPQSSSACLT
;
A
#
# COMPACT_ATOMS: atom_id res chain seq x y z
N MET A 1 -36.28 4.12 62.40
CA MET A 1 -35.68 5.00 61.39
C MET A 1 -34.59 5.84 62.07
N ASP A 2 -33.33 5.47 61.87
CA ASP A 2 -32.18 6.02 62.62
C ASP A 2 -31.64 7.29 61.93
N TRP A 3 -32.38 8.39 62.07
CA TRP A 3 -32.16 9.65 61.35
C TRP A 3 -30.76 10.26 61.60
N GLN A 4 -30.19 9.98 62.77
CA GLN A 4 -28.87 10.46 63.17
C GLN A 4 -27.76 9.82 62.32
N ARG A 5 -27.88 8.54 61.97
CA ARG A 5 -26.95 7.87 61.04
C ARG A 5 -27.05 8.44 59.63
N SER A 6 -28.29 8.67 59.17
CA SER A 6 -28.55 9.23 57.84
C SER A 6 -28.05 10.67 57.67
N LEU A 7 -28.11 11.48 58.73
CA LEU A 7 -27.59 12.84 58.74
C LEU A 7 -26.05 12.87 58.78
N ARG A 8 -25.44 12.02 59.61
CA ARG A 8 -23.96 11.88 59.66
C ARG A 8 -23.40 11.40 58.33
N GLY A 9 -24.07 10.45 57.65
CA GLY A 9 -23.69 9.98 56.32
C GLY A 9 -23.74 11.10 55.26
N ARG A 10 -24.79 11.93 55.27
CA ARG A 10 -24.90 13.07 54.34
C ARG A 10 -23.86 14.16 54.60
N LEU A 11 -23.56 14.48 55.86
CA LEU A 11 -22.51 15.44 56.21
C LEU A 11 -21.11 14.93 55.81
N ALA A 12 -20.87 13.62 55.93
CA ALA A 12 -19.63 13.00 55.47
C ALA A 12 -19.48 13.03 53.94
N ALA A 13 -20.54 12.69 53.20
CA ALA A 13 -20.55 12.76 51.74
C ALA A 13 -20.33 14.19 51.22
N ARG A 14 -20.84 15.20 51.93
CA ARG A 14 -20.69 16.61 51.59
C ARG A 14 -19.27 17.16 51.84
N ARG A 15 -18.44 16.43 52.58
CA ARG A 15 -17.02 16.76 52.84
C ARG A 15 -16.06 16.11 51.84
N VAL A 16 -16.53 15.22 50.97
CA VAL A 16 -15.69 14.65 49.92
C VAL A 16 -15.40 15.74 48.89
N PRO A 17 -14.13 16.03 48.58
CA PRO A 17 -13.79 17.00 47.55
C PRO A 17 -14.43 16.57 46.23
N LYS A 18 -15.08 17.51 45.52
CA LYS A 18 -15.57 17.24 44.17
C LYS A 18 -14.37 16.86 43.31
N LYS A 19 -14.37 15.63 42.77
CA LYS A 19 -13.37 15.19 41.80
C LYS A 19 -13.30 16.19 40.65
N SER A 20 -12.09 16.44 40.19
CA SER A 20 -11.88 17.32 39.03
C SER A 20 -12.56 16.72 37.81
N GLU A 21 -12.91 17.57 36.84
CA GLU A 21 -13.53 17.12 35.59
C GLU A 21 -12.64 16.12 34.83
N GLN A 22 -11.32 16.23 35.01
CA GLN A 22 -10.35 15.31 34.42
C GLN A 22 -10.40 13.93 35.09
N GLU A 23 -10.41 13.88 36.41
CA GLU A 23 -10.53 12.60 37.16
C GLU A 23 -11.84 11.88 36.85
N LEU A 24 -12.92 12.61 36.62
CA LEU A 24 -14.20 12.02 36.20
C LEU A 24 -14.11 11.40 34.80
N LYS A 25 -13.45 12.07 33.85
CA LYS A 25 -13.24 11.55 32.50
C LYS A 25 -12.33 10.32 32.51
N ASP A 26 -11.30 10.32 33.33
CA ASP A 26 -10.38 9.19 33.47
C ASP A 26 -11.12 7.99 34.09
N GLU A 27 -11.96 8.21 35.11
CA GLU A 27 -12.81 7.19 35.71
C GLU A 27 -13.85 6.62 34.75
N GLU A 28 -14.50 7.48 33.95
CA GLU A 28 -15.43 7.06 32.89
C GLU A 28 -14.72 6.19 31.84
N MET A 29 -13.50 6.58 31.45
CA MET A 29 -12.69 5.85 30.49
C MET A 29 -12.22 4.50 31.04
N GLU A 30 -11.85 4.44 32.33
CA GLU A 30 -11.53 3.18 33.01
C GLU A 30 -12.75 2.25 33.11
N LEU A 31 -13.90 2.78 33.52
CA LEU A 31 -15.15 2.02 33.58
C LEU A 31 -15.52 1.47 32.21
N PHE A 32 -15.46 2.32 31.19
CA PHE A 32 -15.73 1.95 29.81
C PHE A 32 -14.80 0.84 29.34
N THR A 33 -13.48 0.99 29.57
CA THR A 33 -12.48 -0.01 29.19
C THR A 33 -12.74 -1.34 29.87
N LYS A 34 -13.08 -1.33 31.16
CA LYS A 34 -13.39 -2.53 31.93
C LYS A 34 -14.61 -3.27 31.35
N TYR A 35 -15.74 -2.59 31.20
CA TYR A 35 -16.96 -3.20 30.69
C TYR A 35 -16.84 -3.63 29.23
N TYR A 36 -16.13 -2.85 28.41
CA TYR A 36 -15.85 -3.22 27.02
C TYR A 36 -15.00 -4.50 26.93
N MET A 37 -13.95 -4.63 27.75
CA MET A 37 -13.10 -5.82 27.77
C MET A 37 -13.83 -7.06 28.31
N GLU A 38 -14.73 -6.88 29.28
CA GLU A 38 -15.59 -7.92 29.83
C GLU A 38 -16.62 -8.39 28.80
N TRP A 39 -17.33 -7.46 28.16
CA TRP A 39 -18.33 -7.75 27.12
C TRP A 39 -17.72 -8.37 25.85
N LYS A 40 -16.54 -7.88 25.44
CA LYS A 40 -15.79 -8.38 24.28
C LYS A 40 -15.36 -9.85 24.42
N GLY A 41 -15.49 -10.44 25.61
CA GLY A 41 -15.15 -11.84 25.83
C GLY A 41 -13.66 -12.06 25.58
N GLY A 42 -12.84 -11.57 26.50
CA GLY A 42 -11.39 -11.79 26.47
C GLY A 42 -11.06 -13.24 26.18
N ARG A 43 -10.29 -13.46 25.10
CA ARG A 43 -9.71 -14.75 24.71
C ARG A 43 -9.03 -15.40 25.92
N LYS A 44 -9.74 -16.28 26.63
CA LYS A 44 -9.14 -17.21 27.59
C LYS A 44 -8.39 -18.28 26.80
N SER A 45 -7.24 -17.92 26.24
CA SER A 45 -6.24 -18.90 25.82
C SER A 45 -4.87 -18.30 26.00
N SER A 46 -4.52 -18.09 27.27
CA SER A 46 -3.13 -18.04 27.71
C SER A 46 -2.58 -19.47 27.73
N ASN A 47 -2.54 -20.13 26.58
CA ASN A 47 -1.66 -21.27 26.42
C ASN A 47 -0.27 -20.71 26.13
N THR A 48 0.62 -20.82 27.11
CA THR A 48 2.01 -20.34 27.07
C THR A 48 2.80 -20.94 25.90
N SER A 49 2.36 -22.08 25.37
CA SER A 49 2.93 -22.78 24.21
C SER A 49 2.89 -21.97 22.90
N TYR A 50 1.95 -21.01 22.76
CA TYR A 50 1.82 -20.21 21.53
C TYR A 50 2.56 -18.87 21.58
N MET A 51 3.29 -18.56 22.66
CA MET A 51 4.01 -17.28 22.80
C MET A 51 5.22 -17.17 21.86
N ASN A 52 5.80 -18.30 21.43
CA ASN A 52 7.00 -18.35 20.60
C ASN A 52 6.71 -18.49 19.10
N ILE A 53 5.44 -18.66 18.70
CA ILE A 53 5.04 -18.83 17.31
C ILE A 53 4.67 -17.45 16.72
N PRO A 54 5.36 -16.97 15.67
CA PRO A 54 4.97 -15.73 14.99
C PRO A 54 3.52 -15.75 14.52
N ARG A 55 2.80 -14.65 14.71
CA ARG A 55 1.41 -14.53 14.26
C ARG A 55 1.38 -14.33 12.74
N PHE A 56 1.01 -15.38 12.01
CA PHE A 56 0.82 -15.34 10.55
C PHE A 56 -0.56 -14.80 10.13
N TYR A 57 -1.53 -14.81 11.06
CA TYR A 57 -2.89 -14.40 10.79
C TYR A 57 -3.40 -13.41 11.83
N TYR A 58 -3.87 -12.26 11.33
CA TYR A 58 -4.59 -11.27 12.11
C TYR A 58 -6.06 -11.35 11.69
N ARG A 59 -6.94 -11.80 12.59
CA ARG A 59 -8.38 -11.70 12.38
C ARG A 59 -8.74 -10.26 12.03
N LEU A 60 -9.56 -10.09 11.01
CA LEU A 60 -10.13 -8.78 10.73
C LEU A 60 -10.97 -8.36 11.95
N PRO A 61 -10.95 -7.05 12.32
CA PRO A 61 -11.93 -6.50 13.24
C PRO A 61 -13.33 -6.94 12.83
N ALA A 62 -14.15 -7.32 13.82
CA ALA A 62 -15.55 -7.63 13.57
C ALA A 62 -16.32 -6.35 13.25
N GLU A 63 -17.48 -6.45 12.58
CA GLU A 63 -18.22 -5.29 12.05
C GLU A 63 -18.70 -4.32 13.15
N ASP A 64 -18.79 -4.78 14.38
CA ASP A 64 -19.10 -4.01 15.59
C ASP A 64 -17.93 -3.10 16.03
N GLU A 65 -16.71 -3.33 15.54
CA GLU A 65 -15.52 -2.51 15.80
C GLU A 65 -15.33 -1.41 14.75
N VAL A 66 -16.38 -0.61 14.51
CA VAL A 66 -16.45 0.43 13.46
C VAL A 66 -15.22 1.35 13.45
N LEU A 67 -14.72 1.75 14.63
CA LEU A 67 -13.55 2.64 14.72
C LEU A 67 -12.26 1.97 14.21
N LEU A 68 -12.03 0.70 14.54
CA LEU A 68 -10.85 -0.05 14.11
C LEU A 68 -10.93 -0.37 12.61
N GLN A 69 -12.13 -0.66 12.11
CA GLN A 69 -12.38 -0.82 10.70
C GLN A 69 -12.06 0.48 9.93
N LYS A 70 -12.57 1.62 10.40
CA LYS A 70 -12.29 2.94 9.80
C LYS A 70 -10.81 3.27 9.80
N LEU A 71 -10.10 3.07 10.91
CA LEU A 71 -8.66 3.30 10.97
C LEU A 71 -7.88 2.41 9.99
N ARG A 72 -8.30 1.16 9.82
CA ARG A 72 -7.73 0.23 8.84
C ARG A 72 -8.03 0.63 7.39
N GLU A 73 -9.24 1.10 7.12
CA GLU A 73 -9.65 1.62 5.81
C GLU A 73 -8.84 2.87 5.45
N GLU A 74 -8.72 3.83 6.37
CA GLU A 74 -7.94 5.07 6.20
C GLU A 74 -6.46 4.78 5.97
N SER A 75 -5.84 3.95 6.82
CA SER A 75 -4.42 3.58 6.64
C SER A 75 -4.18 2.84 5.32
N ARG A 76 -5.11 1.99 4.88
CA ARG A 76 -5.06 1.35 3.56
C ARG A 76 -5.21 2.35 2.42
N ALA A 77 -6.17 3.26 2.51
CA ALA A 77 -6.41 4.28 1.50
C ALA A 77 -5.18 5.17 1.33
N VAL A 78 -4.56 5.62 2.43
CA VAL A 78 -3.32 6.41 2.41
C VAL A 78 -2.16 5.61 1.80
N PHE A 79 -2.01 4.34 2.16
CA PHE A 79 -0.97 3.49 1.58
C PHE A 79 -1.15 3.29 0.07
N LEU A 80 -2.39 2.99 -0.36
CA LEU A 80 -2.72 2.83 -1.77
C LEU A 80 -2.57 4.15 -2.54
N GLN A 81 -2.90 5.29 -1.93
CA GLN A 81 -2.72 6.60 -2.54
C GLN A 81 -1.23 6.97 -2.69
N ARG A 82 -0.39 6.61 -1.71
CA ARG A 82 1.07 6.77 -1.85
C ARG A 82 1.59 5.89 -2.98
N LYS A 83 1.13 4.63 -3.05
CA LYS A 83 1.49 3.69 -4.11
C LYS A 83 1.00 4.13 -5.48
N SER A 84 -0.20 4.69 -5.59
CA SER A 84 -0.74 5.17 -6.87
C SER A 84 0.06 6.35 -7.41
N ARG A 85 0.54 7.25 -6.54
CA ARG A 85 1.43 8.37 -6.94
C ARG A 85 2.79 7.92 -7.46
N GLU A 86 3.25 6.71 -7.08
CA GLU A 86 4.49 6.11 -7.60
C GLU A 86 4.31 5.49 -8.99
N LEU A 87 3.07 5.28 -9.44
CA LEU A 87 2.77 4.69 -10.75
C LEU A 87 2.94 5.72 -11.85
N LEU A 88 3.28 5.20 -13.04
CA LEU A 88 3.31 5.97 -14.26
C LEU A 88 1.89 6.18 -14.77
N ASP A 89 1.54 7.43 -15.06
CA ASP A 89 0.26 7.78 -15.64
C ASP A 89 0.24 7.44 -17.15
N ASN A 90 -0.96 7.35 -17.76
CA ASN A 90 -1.08 6.98 -19.18
C ASN A 90 -0.31 7.93 -20.11
N GLU A 91 -0.32 9.24 -19.82
CA GLU A 91 0.44 10.24 -20.56
C GLU A 91 1.96 10.00 -20.43
N GLU A 92 2.44 9.64 -19.25
CA GLU A 92 3.86 9.34 -19.00
C GLU A 92 4.30 8.07 -19.75
N LEU A 93 3.43 7.06 -19.84
CA LEU A 93 3.67 5.84 -20.62
C LEU A 93 3.72 6.13 -22.13
N GLN A 94 2.81 6.94 -22.65
CA GLN A 94 2.83 7.34 -24.05
C GLN A 94 4.08 8.16 -24.38
N ASN A 95 4.46 9.10 -23.51
CA ASN A 95 5.69 9.89 -23.67
C ASN A 95 6.94 8.99 -23.63
N LEU A 96 6.97 7.99 -22.75
CA LEU A 96 8.06 7.02 -22.68
C LEU A 96 8.18 6.22 -23.98
N TRP A 97 7.06 5.71 -24.51
CA TRP A 97 7.03 4.98 -25.77
C TRP A 97 7.58 5.83 -26.92
N PHE A 98 7.10 7.08 -27.04
CA PHE A 98 7.54 8.01 -28.09
C PHE A 98 9.04 8.33 -27.99
N LEU A 99 9.55 8.55 -26.77
CA LEU A 99 10.98 8.82 -26.57
C LEU A 99 11.85 7.61 -26.93
N LEU A 100 11.41 6.40 -26.60
CA LEU A 100 12.11 5.17 -26.96
C LEU A 100 12.15 4.97 -28.48
N ASP A 101 11.02 5.16 -29.16
CA ASP A 101 10.92 5.04 -30.62
C ASP A 101 11.81 6.05 -31.35
N LYS A 102 11.86 7.31 -30.87
CA LYS A 102 12.76 8.35 -31.42
C LYS A 102 14.25 8.03 -31.26
N HIS A 103 14.61 7.27 -30.24
CA HIS A 103 16.00 6.96 -29.88
C HIS A 103 16.41 5.51 -30.20
N GLN A 104 15.64 4.84 -31.06
CA GLN A 104 15.97 3.50 -31.54
C GLN A 104 17.26 3.49 -32.37
N THR A 105 18.00 2.37 -32.32
CA THR A 105 19.27 2.19 -33.01
C THR A 105 19.05 1.33 -34.25
N SER A 106 19.29 1.91 -35.43
CA SER A 106 19.36 1.14 -36.69
C SER A 106 20.62 0.27 -36.71
N PRO A 107 20.63 -0.97 -37.24
CA PRO A 107 19.55 -1.69 -37.93
C PRO A 107 18.60 -2.42 -36.98
N MET A 108 17.32 -2.40 -37.34
CA MET A 108 16.29 -3.27 -36.76
C MET A 108 16.68 -4.73 -37.07
N ILE A 109 16.63 -5.61 -36.06
CA ILE A 109 16.71 -7.05 -36.30
C ILE A 109 15.28 -7.53 -36.51
N GLY A 110 14.90 -7.74 -37.77
CA GLY A 110 13.51 -8.03 -38.14
C GLY A 110 12.58 -6.83 -37.88
N GLU A 111 11.47 -7.07 -37.18
CA GLU A 111 10.47 -6.05 -36.78
C GLU A 111 10.71 -5.47 -35.37
N GLU A 112 11.77 -5.90 -34.66
CA GLU A 112 12.02 -5.45 -33.30
C GLU A 112 12.85 -4.18 -33.25
N ALA A 113 12.29 -3.15 -32.63
CA ALA A 113 12.98 -1.91 -32.33
C ALA A 113 14.00 -2.12 -31.20
N MET A 114 15.28 -1.87 -31.50
CA MET A 114 16.40 -2.09 -30.59
C MET A 114 16.96 -0.77 -30.07
N ILE A 115 17.45 -0.75 -28.83
CA ILE A 115 18.11 0.42 -28.22
C ILE A 115 19.44 0.05 -27.58
N ASN A 116 20.48 0.85 -27.84
CA ASN A 116 21.79 0.71 -27.20
C ASN A 116 21.79 1.35 -25.79
N TYR A 117 22.83 1.06 -25.00
CA TYR A 117 22.92 1.58 -23.64
C TYR A 117 23.03 3.12 -23.57
N GLU A 118 23.72 3.74 -24.51
CA GLU A 118 23.87 5.21 -24.53
C GLU A 118 22.54 5.92 -24.76
N ASN A 119 21.75 5.46 -25.73
CA ASN A 119 20.44 6.01 -26.02
C ASN A 119 19.46 5.68 -24.90
N PHE A 120 19.58 4.50 -24.28
CA PHE A 120 18.82 4.15 -23.08
C PHE A 120 19.04 5.18 -21.95
N LEU A 121 20.28 5.58 -21.69
CA LEU A 121 20.59 6.63 -20.72
C LEU A 121 20.04 8.01 -21.15
N LYS A 122 20.18 8.38 -22.43
CA LYS A 122 19.64 9.64 -22.97
C LYS A 122 18.12 9.72 -22.83
N VAL A 123 17.40 8.62 -23.07
CA VAL A 123 15.95 8.54 -22.84
C VAL A 123 15.64 8.67 -21.36
N GLY A 124 16.42 8.03 -20.48
CA GLY A 124 16.24 8.13 -19.04
C GLY A 124 16.40 9.55 -18.48
N GLU A 125 17.28 10.36 -19.06
CA GLU A 125 17.43 11.79 -18.69
C GLU A 125 16.29 12.68 -19.19
N LYS A 126 15.76 12.36 -20.37
CA LYS A 126 14.61 13.07 -20.95
C LYS A 126 13.27 12.62 -20.36
N ALA A 127 13.23 11.40 -19.84
CA ALA A 127 12.05 10.86 -19.20
C ALA A 127 11.85 11.51 -17.83
N GLY A 128 10.58 11.59 -17.40
CA GLY A 128 10.21 12.20 -16.13
C GLY A 128 10.85 11.51 -14.91
N PRO A 129 10.82 12.15 -13.72
CA PRO A 129 11.45 11.64 -12.51
C PRO A 129 10.94 10.25 -12.10
N LYS A 130 9.66 9.92 -12.35
CA LYS A 130 9.08 8.60 -12.10
C LYS A 130 9.68 7.50 -12.99
N CYS A 131 10.13 7.84 -14.20
CA CYS A 131 10.72 6.89 -15.13
C CYS A 131 12.16 6.52 -14.75
N LYS A 132 12.91 7.43 -14.08
CA LYS A 132 14.35 7.24 -13.77
C LYS A 132 14.65 5.96 -13.00
N GLN A 133 13.74 5.51 -12.13
CA GLN A 133 13.89 4.23 -11.39
C GLN A 133 13.91 2.98 -12.28
N PHE A 134 13.42 3.07 -13.52
CA PHE A 134 13.46 1.98 -14.50
C PHE A 134 14.72 2.03 -15.37
N PHE A 135 15.36 3.19 -15.49
CA PHE A 135 16.60 3.38 -16.25
C PHE A 135 17.83 3.08 -15.40
N THR A 136 17.98 1.82 -14.98
CA THR A 136 19.15 1.35 -14.22
C THR A 136 19.95 0.33 -15.02
N ALA A 137 21.29 0.34 -14.89
CA ALA A 137 22.17 -0.67 -15.49
C ALA A 137 21.75 -2.11 -15.19
N LYS A 138 21.24 -2.37 -13.97
CA LYS A 138 20.70 -3.67 -13.55
C LYS A 138 19.51 -4.12 -14.39
N ILE A 139 18.64 -3.20 -14.81
CA ILE A 139 17.46 -3.51 -15.62
C ILE A 139 17.89 -3.76 -17.07
N PHE A 140 18.80 -2.92 -17.58
CA PHE A 140 19.39 -3.12 -18.91
C PHE A 140 20.07 -4.50 -19.02
N ALA A 141 20.92 -4.85 -18.06
CA ALA A 141 21.61 -6.16 -18.04
C ALA A 141 20.65 -7.35 -17.91
N LYS A 142 19.50 -7.18 -17.24
CA LYS A 142 18.47 -8.22 -17.13
C LYS A 142 17.72 -8.47 -18.44
N LEU A 143 17.57 -7.42 -19.26
CA LEU A 143 16.88 -7.49 -20.55
C LEU A 143 17.83 -7.79 -21.71
N LEU A 144 19.13 -7.76 -21.44
CA LEU A 144 20.15 -8.10 -22.40
C LEU A 144 20.17 -9.63 -22.61
N HIS A 145 19.59 -10.07 -23.72
CA HIS A 145 19.56 -11.48 -24.11
C HIS A 145 20.27 -11.67 -25.44
N ASN A 146 21.44 -12.32 -25.41
CA ASN A 146 22.14 -12.89 -26.56
C ASN A 146 22.24 -12.00 -27.82
N ASP A 147 22.28 -10.67 -27.68
CA ASP A 147 22.53 -9.75 -28.80
C ASP A 147 24.05 -9.52 -28.95
N PRO A 148 24.67 -9.84 -30.11
CA PRO A 148 26.08 -9.60 -30.36
C PRO A 148 26.48 -8.12 -30.29
N TYR A 149 25.52 -7.21 -30.39
CA TYR A 149 25.74 -5.75 -30.35
C TYR A 149 25.41 -5.12 -28.99
N GLY A 150 25.03 -5.91 -27.98
CA GLY A 150 24.76 -5.38 -26.64
C GLY A 150 23.50 -4.50 -26.54
N ARG A 151 22.52 -4.66 -27.44
CA ARG A 151 21.27 -3.89 -27.45
C ARG A 151 20.13 -4.67 -26.80
N ILE A 152 19.11 -3.94 -26.38
CA ILE A 152 17.87 -4.52 -25.83
C ILE A 152 16.66 -4.18 -26.70
N SER A 153 15.67 -5.06 -26.70
CA SER A 153 14.39 -4.83 -27.37
C SER A 153 13.57 -3.79 -26.61
N ILE A 154 13.18 -2.72 -27.30
CA ILE A 154 12.37 -1.62 -26.74
C ILE A 154 11.04 -2.16 -26.21
N MET A 155 10.43 -3.10 -26.95
CA MET A 155 9.19 -3.76 -26.56
C MET A 155 9.34 -4.51 -25.23
N GLN A 156 10.44 -5.26 -25.05
CA GLN A 156 10.69 -5.99 -23.80
C GLN A 156 10.88 -5.04 -22.62
N PHE A 157 11.60 -3.93 -22.82
CA PHE A 157 11.76 -2.89 -21.81
C PHE A 157 10.42 -2.23 -21.45
N PHE A 158 9.63 -1.84 -22.44
CA PHE A 158 8.32 -1.23 -22.22
C PHE A 158 7.38 -2.17 -21.44
N ASN A 159 7.34 -3.44 -21.83
CA ASN A 159 6.58 -4.48 -21.11
C ASN A 159 7.08 -4.73 -19.68
N TYR A 160 8.37 -4.54 -19.42
CA TYR A 160 8.91 -4.60 -18.06
C TYR A 160 8.43 -3.41 -17.22
N VAL A 161 8.44 -2.20 -17.78
CA VAL A 161 7.91 -1.00 -17.10
C VAL A 161 6.43 -1.15 -16.81
N MET A 162 5.62 -1.62 -17.77
CA MET A 162 4.20 -1.90 -17.58
C MET A 162 3.93 -2.94 -16.50
N ARG A 163 4.65 -4.07 -16.51
CA ARG A 163 4.49 -5.13 -15.50
C ARG A 163 4.90 -4.69 -14.10
N LYS A 164 5.91 -3.82 -13.99
CA LYS A 164 6.40 -3.31 -12.71
C LYS A 164 5.61 -2.08 -12.21
N GLY A 165 4.96 -1.35 -13.11
CA GLY A 165 4.06 -0.24 -12.82
C GLY A 165 2.61 -0.66 -12.55
N LEU A 166 2.26 -1.93 -12.76
CA LEU A 166 0.98 -2.46 -12.31
C LEU A 166 1.13 -2.86 -10.83
N VAL A 167 0.41 -2.18 -9.93
CA VAL A 167 0.23 -2.63 -8.53
C VAL A 167 -0.29 -4.06 -8.62
N GLU A 168 0.49 -5.08 -8.25
CA GLU A 168 0.04 -6.48 -8.19
C GLU A 168 -1.15 -6.56 -7.22
N PRO A 169 -2.42 -6.63 -7.69
CA PRO A 169 -3.54 -6.89 -6.82
C PRO A 169 -3.80 -8.38 -6.98
N SER A 170 -3.11 -9.19 -6.18
CA SER A 170 -3.30 -10.65 -6.14
C SER A 170 -2.68 -11.40 -7.32
N ARG A 171 -1.78 -12.34 -7.01
CA ARG A 171 -1.49 -13.49 -7.87
C ARG A 171 -2.82 -14.21 -8.12
N GLY A 172 -3.44 -13.96 -9.27
CA GLY A 172 -4.72 -14.59 -9.58
C GLY A 172 -5.57 -13.78 -10.55
N LYS A 173 -5.08 -13.60 -11.78
CA LYS A 173 -5.85 -13.87 -13.00
C LYS A 173 -4.96 -13.68 -14.23
N ASN A 174 -5.14 -14.63 -15.13
CA ASN A 174 -4.33 -14.91 -16.30
C ASN A 174 -4.15 -13.68 -17.18
N GLY A 175 -2.90 -13.46 -17.59
CA GLY A 175 -2.58 -12.53 -18.65
C GLY A 175 -3.07 -13.08 -19.99
N THR A 176 -3.91 -12.30 -20.64
CA THR A 176 -4.04 -12.22 -22.10
C THR A 176 -4.55 -10.82 -22.38
N PHE A 177 -3.69 -9.93 -22.89
CA PHE A 177 -4.17 -8.80 -23.68
C PHE A 177 -4.06 -9.19 -25.15
N PRO A 178 -5.10 -8.90 -25.97
CA PRO A 178 -5.21 -9.40 -27.31
C PRO A 178 -4.20 -8.71 -28.22
N GLN A 179 -3.45 -9.52 -28.96
CA GLN A 179 -2.92 -9.10 -30.25
C GLN A 179 -4.13 -8.96 -31.20
N SER A 180 -4.59 -7.74 -31.43
CA SER A 180 -5.24 -7.39 -32.69
C SER A 180 -5.32 -5.88 -32.84
N SER A 181 -4.54 -5.36 -33.79
CA SER A 181 -4.80 -4.12 -34.50
C SER A 181 -6.27 -4.01 -34.92
N SER A 182 -6.75 -2.77 -35.03
CA SER A 182 -8.06 -2.31 -35.56
C SER A 182 -9.21 -2.16 -34.57
N ALA A 183 -9.25 -1.03 -33.85
CA ALA A 183 -10.48 -0.31 -33.49
C ALA A 183 -10.10 0.92 -32.64
N CYS A 184 -9.80 2.05 -33.30
CA CYS A 184 -9.97 3.40 -32.74
C CYS A 184 -9.73 4.43 -33.85
N LEU A 185 -10.65 4.48 -34.81
CA LEU A 185 -10.92 5.65 -35.63
C LEU A 185 -12.44 5.70 -35.82
N THR A 186 -13.09 6.55 -35.02
CA THR A 186 -14.23 7.35 -35.43
C THR A 186 -13.77 8.79 -35.39
#